data_AF-A0A931V2Y2-F1
#
_entry.id   AF-A0A931V2Y2-F1
#
_cell.length_a   1.000
_cell.length_b   1.000
_cell.length_c   1.000
_cell.angle_alpha   90.00
_cell.angle_beta   90.00
_cell.angle_gamma   90.00
#
_symmetry.space_group_name_H-M   'P 1'
#
loop_
_entity.id
_entity.type
_entity.pdbx_description
1 polymer ?
#
loop_
_entity_poly.entity_id
_entity_poly.type
_entity_poly.pdbx_seq_one_letter_code
_entity_poly.pdbx_strand_id
1 'polypeptide(L)'
;MDRATFERRLAELTRAHDAVRDNVRCVQCTRCERCVDSTFCSDSTSLRRCSYCKGCNDCLGCTSCARCVGCVECQHCVDSEGCQRSAYLVRSKGCSDCSYCFGCVGLAGKDFHVLNEPYGRTEYFALVGKLTRELGIRA
;
A
#
# COMPACT_ATOMS: atom_id res chain seq x y z
N MET A 1 26.58 -11.80 34.21
CA MET A 1 25.38 -11.61 33.38
C MET A 1 24.90 -12.98 32.97
N ASP A 2 23.84 -13.44 33.58
CA ASP A 2 23.16 -14.71 33.35
C ASP A 2 22.16 -14.61 32.20
N ARG A 3 21.86 -15.73 31.54
CA ARG A 3 20.93 -15.83 30.40
C ARG A 3 19.58 -15.16 30.69
N ALA A 4 19.05 -15.35 31.90
CA ALA A 4 17.79 -14.75 32.34
C ALA A 4 17.85 -13.21 32.39
N THR A 5 18.99 -12.63 32.80
CA THR A 5 19.17 -11.17 32.79
C THR A 5 19.34 -10.63 31.36
N PHE A 6 19.98 -11.38 30.46
CA PHE A 6 20.05 -11.01 29.05
C PHE A 6 18.68 -11.08 28.37
N GLU A 7 17.93 -12.17 28.55
CA GLU A 7 16.59 -12.35 27.98
C GLU A 7 15.60 -11.32 28.54
N ARG A 8 15.71 -10.96 29.83
CA ARG A 8 14.90 -9.88 30.43
C ARG A 8 15.22 -8.52 29.82
N ARG A 9 16.51 -8.19 29.63
CA ARG A 9 16.92 -6.94 28.98
C ARG A 9 16.58 -6.89 27.49
N LEU A 10 16.67 -8.03 26.80
CA LEU A 10 16.23 -8.17 25.42
C LEU A 10 14.71 -7.98 25.32
N ALA A 11 13.94 -8.58 26.23
CA ALA A 11 12.49 -8.39 26.32
C ALA A 11 12.11 -6.94 26.66
N GLU A 12 12.88 -6.24 27.49
CA GLU A 12 12.72 -4.80 27.74
C GLU A 12 13.02 -3.96 26.50
N LEU A 13 14.10 -4.27 25.76
CA LEU A 13 14.44 -3.60 24.50
C LEU A 13 13.40 -3.87 23.39
N THR A 14 12.86 -5.09 23.30
CA THR A 14 11.78 -5.45 22.38
C THR A 14 10.49 -4.72 22.73
N ARG A 15 10.15 -4.60 24.02
CA ARG A 15 8.99 -3.80 24.49
C ARG A 15 9.15 -2.31 24.22
N ALA A 16 10.37 -1.79 24.26
CA ALA A 16 10.68 -0.41 23.86
C ALA A 16 10.58 -0.19 22.33
N HIS A 17 10.69 -1.25 21.52
CA HIS A 17 10.52 -1.18 20.06
C HIS A 17 9.06 -1.33 19.61
N ASP A 18 8.18 -1.92 20.43
CA ASP A 18 6.75 -2.13 20.11
C ASP A 18 5.82 -0.96 20.45
N ALA A 19 6.38 0.18 20.86
CA ALA A 19 5.64 1.24 21.55
C ALA A 19 5.24 2.43 20.66
N VAL A 20 4.42 2.20 19.64
CA VAL A 20 3.37 3.16 19.24
C VAL A 20 2.21 2.35 18.67
N ARG A 21 1.12 2.18 19.44
CA ARG A 21 -0.17 1.71 18.91
C ARG A 21 -1.07 2.86 18.48
N ASP A 22 -0.81 4.04 19.03
CA ASP A 22 -1.64 5.22 18.80
C ASP A 22 -1.36 5.87 17.46
N ASN A 23 -2.41 6.43 16.86
CA ASN A 23 -2.28 7.19 15.65
C ASN A 23 -1.79 8.60 15.99
N VAL A 24 -0.62 9.01 15.48
CA VAL A 24 0.00 10.30 15.81
C VAL A 24 -0.28 11.31 14.71
N ARG A 25 -0.87 12.47 15.06
CA ARG A 25 -1.21 13.55 14.08
C ARG A 25 -2.13 13.07 12.94
N CYS A 26 -2.98 12.07 13.21
CA CYS A 26 -3.96 11.60 12.24
C CYS A 26 -5.29 12.33 12.38
N VAL A 27 -5.95 12.62 11.25
CA VAL A 27 -7.22 13.34 11.22
C VAL A 27 -8.29 12.49 10.54
N GLN A 28 -9.43 12.32 11.21
CA GLN A 28 -10.59 11.60 10.67
C GLN A 28 -10.28 10.17 10.19
N CYS A 29 -9.41 9.46 10.92
CA CYS A 29 -9.10 8.05 10.66
C CYS A 29 -10.00 7.11 11.48
N THR A 30 -10.51 6.04 10.87
CA THR A 30 -11.47 5.10 11.51
C THR A 30 -10.94 3.67 11.46
N ARG A 31 -10.89 2.97 12.61
CA ARG A 31 -10.35 1.59 12.69
C ARG A 31 -8.93 1.48 12.12
N CYS A 32 -8.08 2.45 12.45
CA CYS A 32 -6.67 2.45 12.05
C CYS A 32 -5.77 2.30 13.27
N GLU A 33 -4.61 1.67 13.11
CA GLU A 33 -3.61 1.48 14.16
C GLU A 33 -2.22 1.92 13.67
N ARG A 34 -1.39 2.47 14.56
CA ARG A 34 0.01 2.84 14.25
C ARG A 34 0.19 3.83 13.07
N CYS A 35 -0.82 4.60 12.73
CA CYS A 35 -0.76 5.57 11.64
C CYS A 35 -0.14 6.90 12.12
N VAL A 36 0.63 7.56 11.26
CA VAL A 36 1.28 8.84 11.56
C VAL A 36 1.01 9.83 10.44
N ASP A 37 0.62 11.05 10.79
CA ASP A 37 0.46 12.17 9.85
C ASP A 37 -0.44 11.81 8.66
N SER A 38 -1.53 11.08 8.94
CA SER A 38 -2.41 10.51 7.90
C SER A 38 -3.85 10.95 8.08
N THR A 39 -4.57 11.16 6.98
CA THR A 39 -5.87 11.84 6.97
C THR A 39 -6.91 11.04 6.19
N PHE A 40 -8.14 10.93 6.70
CA PHE A 40 -9.26 10.24 6.04
C PHE A 40 -8.99 8.76 5.73
N CYS A 41 -8.18 8.08 6.54
CA CYS A 41 -7.88 6.67 6.33
C CYS A 41 -8.85 5.76 7.12
N SER A 42 -9.14 4.57 6.60
CA SER A 42 -9.97 3.58 7.30
C SER A 42 -9.39 2.16 7.24
N ASP A 43 -9.61 1.35 8.26
CA ASP A 43 -9.22 -0.07 8.29
C ASP A 43 -7.74 -0.31 7.98
N SER A 44 -6.85 0.59 8.39
CA SER A 44 -5.46 0.60 7.93
C SER A 44 -4.47 0.55 9.09
N THR A 45 -3.32 -0.09 8.90
CA THR A 45 -2.30 -0.24 9.94
C THR A 45 -0.97 0.35 9.46
N SER A 46 -0.20 0.96 10.38
CA SER A 46 1.17 1.42 10.12
C SER A 46 1.32 2.39 8.94
N LEU A 47 0.35 3.29 8.72
CA LEU A 47 0.45 4.30 7.66
C LEU A 47 1.35 5.48 8.05
N ARG A 48 2.06 6.08 7.09
CA ARG A 48 2.74 7.37 7.29
C ARG A 48 2.48 8.33 6.15
N ARG A 49 2.06 9.56 6.45
CA ARG A 49 1.82 10.59 5.42
C ARG A 49 0.88 10.11 4.33
N CYS A 50 -0.17 9.39 4.71
CA CYS A 50 -1.13 8.81 3.78
C CYS A 50 -2.46 9.55 3.84
N SER A 51 -3.13 9.68 2.69
CA SER A 51 -4.42 10.37 2.58
C SER A 51 -5.44 9.49 1.87
N TYR A 52 -6.69 9.46 2.34
CA TYR A 52 -7.80 8.73 1.71
C TYR A 52 -7.52 7.23 1.46
N CYS A 53 -6.77 6.57 2.34
CA CYS A 53 -6.43 5.17 2.19
C CYS A 53 -7.39 4.25 2.94
N LYS A 54 -7.78 3.10 2.35
CA LYS A 54 -8.70 2.15 2.97
C LYS A 54 -8.15 0.73 2.96
N GLY A 55 -8.07 0.06 4.11
CA GLY A 55 -7.57 -1.32 4.16
C GLY A 55 -6.06 -1.45 3.91
N CYS A 56 -5.27 -0.39 4.10
CA CYS A 56 -3.85 -0.38 3.73
C CYS A 56 -2.95 -0.73 4.91
N ASN A 57 -1.84 -1.43 4.67
CA ASN A 57 -0.87 -1.79 5.70
C ASN A 57 0.57 -1.40 5.31
N ASP A 58 1.33 -0.85 6.26
CA ASP A 58 2.75 -0.51 6.10
C ASP A 58 3.04 0.41 4.88
N CYS A 59 2.11 1.32 4.57
CA CYS A 59 2.26 2.24 3.44
C CYS A 59 2.83 3.61 3.85
N LEU A 60 3.58 4.23 2.94
CA LEU A 60 4.20 5.54 3.12
C LEU A 60 3.82 6.48 1.98
N GLY A 61 3.36 7.70 2.25
CA GLY A 61 3.18 8.72 1.21
C GLY A 61 2.11 8.38 0.18
N CYS A 62 1.19 7.47 0.51
CA CYS A 62 0.19 6.97 -0.42
C CYS A 62 -1.11 7.79 -0.40
N THR A 63 -1.75 7.97 -1.55
CA THR A 63 -3.00 8.73 -1.67
C THR A 63 -4.07 7.93 -2.41
N SER A 64 -5.29 7.91 -1.89
CA SER A 64 -6.44 7.23 -2.51
C SER A 64 -6.15 5.76 -2.87
N CYS A 65 -5.45 5.06 -1.98
CA CYS A 65 -5.13 3.64 -2.17
C CYS A 65 -6.09 2.75 -1.39
N ALA A 66 -6.44 1.60 -1.94
CA ALA A 66 -7.32 0.64 -1.31
C ALA A 66 -6.67 -0.75 -1.25
N ARG A 67 -6.65 -1.36 -0.05
CA ARG A 67 -6.14 -2.72 0.18
C ARG A 67 -4.70 -2.92 -0.31
N CYS A 68 -3.86 -1.93 -0.05
CA CYS A 68 -2.44 -1.96 -0.41
C CYS A 68 -1.55 -2.37 0.76
N VAL A 69 -0.45 -3.07 0.48
CA VAL A 69 0.50 -3.53 1.51
C VAL A 69 1.92 -3.13 1.13
N GLY A 70 2.64 -2.46 2.02
CA GLY A 70 4.06 -2.13 1.82
C GLY A 70 4.33 -1.18 0.65
N CYS A 71 3.36 -0.34 0.27
CA CYS A 71 3.51 0.58 -0.85
C CYS A 71 4.14 1.91 -0.43
N VAL A 72 4.96 2.50 -1.30
CA VAL A 72 5.67 3.76 -1.05
C VAL A 72 5.38 4.75 -2.15
N GLU A 73 4.88 5.94 -1.80
CA GLU A 73 4.60 7.04 -2.73
C GLU A 73 3.69 6.63 -3.89
N CYS A 74 2.71 5.76 -3.61
CA CYS A 74 1.76 5.26 -4.60
C CYS A 74 0.46 6.04 -4.61
N GLN A 75 -0.15 6.22 -5.78
CA GLN A 75 -1.40 6.97 -5.96
C GLN A 75 -2.45 6.12 -6.67
N HIS A 76 -3.71 6.16 -6.23
CA HIS A 76 -4.83 5.46 -6.88
C HIS A 76 -4.56 3.96 -7.13
N CYS A 77 -3.90 3.29 -6.18
CA CYS A 77 -3.60 1.87 -6.28
C CYS A 77 -4.64 1.02 -5.56
N VAL A 78 -4.99 -0.13 -6.13
CA VAL A 78 -5.99 -1.05 -5.58
C VAL A 78 -5.41 -2.46 -5.51
N ASP A 79 -5.57 -3.15 -4.38
CA ASP A 79 -5.14 -4.54 -4.19
C ASP A 79 -3.67 -4.79 -4.56
N SER A 80 -2.80 -3.81 -4.33
CA SER A 80 -1.40 -3.83 -4.80
C SER A 80 -0.41 -3.95 -3.65
N GLU A 81 0.71 -4.62 -3.87
CA GLU A 81 1.67 -4.99 -2.81
C GLU A 81 3.12 -4.65 -3.21
N GLY A 82 3.86 -4.01 -2.29
CA GLY A 82 5.28 -3.73 -2.48
C GLY A 82 5.59 -2.81 -3.66
N CYS A 83 4.65 -1.95 -4.04
CA CYS A 83 4.84 -1.02 -5.15
C CYS A 83 5.50 0.29 -4.68
N GLN A 84 6.27 0.93 -5.56
CA GLN A 84 6.99 2.17 -5.24
C GLN A 84 6.79 3.22 -6.34
N ARG A 85 6.55 4.48 -5.95
CA ARG A 85 6.43 5.64 -6.86
C ARG A 85 5.55 5.38 -8.09
N SER A 86 4.43 4.70 -7.87
CA SER A 86 3.59 4.18 -8.96
C SER A 86 2.16 4.69 -8.86
N ALA A 87 1.46 4.77 -9.99
CA ALA A 87 0.11 5.30 -10.05
C ALA A 87 -0.85 4.40 -10.86
N TYR A 88 -2.12 4.39 -10.48
CA TYR A 88 -3.17 3.63 -11.20
C TYR A 88 -2.84 2.14 -11.36
N LEU A 89 -2.30 1.53 -10.30
CA LEU A 89 -2.03 0.10 -10.26
C LEU A 89 -3.24 -0.66 -9.73
N VAL A 90 -3.59 -1.76 -10.38
CA VAL A 90 -4.66 -2.65 -9.92
C VAL A 90 -4.13 -4.06 -9.85
N ARG A 91 -4.21 -4.69 -8.68
CA ARG A 91 -3.73 -6.06 -8.42
C ARG A 91 -2.26 -6.29 -8.81
N SER A 92 -1.42 -5.27 -8.69
CA SER A 92 -0.01 -5.34 -9.10
C SER A 92 0.91 -5.60 -7.89
N LYS A 93 2.06 -6.23 -8.13
CA LYS A 93 3.02 -6.59 -7.08
C LYS A 93 4.46 -6.22 -7.45
N GLY A 94 5.18 -5.57 -6.56
CA GLY A 94 6.60 -5.27 -6.76
C GLY A 94 6.87 -4.37 -7.98
N CYS A 95 5.95 -3.46 -8.31
CA CYS A 95 6.12 -2.50 -9.40
C CYS A 95 6.77 -1.22 -8.91
N SER A 96 7.71 -0.67 -9.67
CA SER A 96 8.41 0.57 -9.33
C SER A 96 8.37 1.57 -10.48
N ASP A 97 8.03 2.83 -10.22
CA ASP A 97 7.90 3.86 -11.25
C ASP A 97 7.00 3.45 -12.42
N CYS A 98 5.86 2.80 -12.12
CA CYS A 98 4.91 2.28 -13.10
C CYS A 98 3.59 3.05 -13.07
N SER A 99 2.99 3.27 -14.25
CA SER A 99 1.66 3.88 -14.38
C SER A 99 0.72 3.01 -15.21
N TYR A 100 -0.55 2.93 -14.84
CA TYR A 100 -1.55 2.18 -15.60
C TYR A 100 -1.13 0.72 -15.82
N CYS A 101 -0.94 -0.01 -14.72
CA CYS A 101 -0.65 -1.45 -14.78
C CYS A 101 -1.73 -2.27 -14.09
N PHE A 102 -2.20 -3.30 -14.79
CA PHE A 102 -3.23 -4.20 -14.29
C PHE A 102 -2.65 -5.61 -14.14
N GLY A 103 -2.65 -6.16 -12.92
CA GLY A 103 -2.16 -7.51 -12.66
C GLY A 103 -0.67 -7.71 -12.96
N CYS A 104 0.14 -6.66 -12.85
CA CYS A 104 1.56 -6.73 -13.22
C CYS A 104 2.44 -7.10 -12.03
N VAL A 105 3.56 -7.77 -12.30
CA VAL A 105 4.50 -8.23 -11.28
C VAL A 105 5.94 -7.90 -11.67
N GLY A 106 6.66 -7.19 -10.80
CA GLY A 106 8.10 -6.95 -10.95
C GLY A 106 8.50 -6.00 -12.08
N LEU A 107 7.56 -5.17 -12.55
CA LEU A 107 7.84 -4.17 -13.59
C LEU A 107 8.52 -2.93 -13.00
N ALA A 108 9.43 -2.32 -13.78
CA ALA A 108 10.07 -1.07 -13.41
C ALA A 108 10.05 -0.08 -14.60
N GLY A 109 9.54 1.14 -14.40
CA GLY A 109 9.52 2.18 -15.44
C GLY A 109 8.64 1.83 -16.64
N LYS A 110 7.53 1.10 -16.42
CA LYS A 110 6.63 0.62 -17.48
C LYS A 110 5.24 1.18 -17.32
N ASP A 111 4.63 1.54 -18.45
CA ASP A 111 3.27 2.07 -18.50
C ASP A 111 2.37 1.27 -19.45
N PHE A 112 1.06 1.24 -19.18
CA PHE A 112 0.05 0.55 -20.00
C PHE A 112 0.32 -0.94 -20.18
N HIS A 113 0.53 -1.63 -19.06
CA HIS A 113 0.75 -3.08 -19.07
C HIS A 113 -0.42 -3.82 -18.42
N VAL A 114 -0.82 -4.93 -19.02
CA VAL A 114 -1.77 -5.88 -18.41
C VAL A 114 -1.08 -7.24 -18.37
N LEU A 115 -0.98 -7.85 -17.20
CA LEU A 115 -0.28 -9.13 -17.00
C LEU A 115 1.16 -9.13 -17.56
N ASN A 116 1.90 -8.04 -17.34
CA ASN A 116 3.26 -7.82 -17.87
C ASN A 116 3.39 -7.68 -19.40
N GLU A 117 2.28 -7.65 -20.13
CA GLU A 117 2.28 -7.40 -21.57
C GLU A 117 1.97 -5.93 -21.87
N PRO A 118 2.67 -5.28 -22.81
CA PRO A 118 2.41 -3.90 -23.20
C PRO A 118 1.16 -3.80 -24.09
N TYR A 119 0.32 -2.80 -23.82
CA TYR A 119 -0.86 -2.50 -24.61
C TYR A 119 -0.86 -1.05 -25.09
N GLY A 120 -1.48 -0.81 -26.23
CA GLY A 120 -1.79 0.56 -26.65
C GLY A 120 -2.75 1.22 -25.67
N ARG A 121 -2.66 2.54 -25.48
CA ARG A 121 -3.50 3.29 -24.53
C ARG A 121 -5.00 2.97 -24.65
N THR A 122 -5.54 3.01 -25.87
CA THR A 122 -6.97 2.76 -26.13
C THR A 122 -7.36 1.33 -25.79
N GLU A 123 -6.52 0.37 -26.18
CA GLU A 123 -6.72 -1.06 -25.94
C GLU A 123 -6.65 -1.38 -24.45
N TYR A 124 -5.68 -0.79 -23.75
CA TYR A 124 -5.52 -0.89 -22.30
C TYR A 124 -6.80 -0.47 -21.57
N PHE A 125 -7.35 0.72 -21.85
CA PHE A 125 -8.55 1.19 -21.17
C PHE A 125 -9.78 0.35 -21.48
N ALA A 126 -9.91 -0.15 -22.72
CA ALA A 126 -10.98 -1.07 -23.09
C ALA A 126 -10.88 -2.40 -22.33
N LEU A 127 -9.67 -2.98 -22.26
CA LEU A 127 -9.39 -4.23 -21.58
C LEU A 127 -9.59 -4.09 -20.07
N VAL A 128 -9.04 -3.06 -19.45
CA VAL A 128 -9.21 -2.79 -18.01
C VAL A 128 -10.66 -2.50 -17.65
N GLY A 129 -11.40 -1.78 -18.47
CA GLY A 129 -12.84 -1.55 -18.26
C GLY A 129 -13.63 -2.86 -18.23
N LYS A 130 -13.31 -3.79 -19.13
CA LYS A 130 -13.89 -5.14 -19.15
C LYS A 130 -13.49 -5.94 -17.92
N LEU A 131 -12.19 -6.00 -17.60
CA LEU A 131 -11.65 -6.76 -16.47
C LEU A 131 -12.17 -6.26 -15.13
N THR A 132 -12.25 -4.94 -14.94
CA THR A 132 -12.79 -4.32 -13.72
C THR A 132 -14.23 -4.75 -13.47
N ARG A 133 -15.05 -4.81 -14.54
CA ARG A 133 -16.45 -5.26 -14.46
C ARG A 133 -16.56 -6.76 -14.15
N GLU A 134 -15.75 -7.58 -14.79
CA GLU A 134 -15.74 -9.04 -14.59
C GLU A 134 -15.25 -9.43 -13.20
N LEU A 135 -14.21 -8.76 -12.70
CA LEU A 135 -13.60 -9.05 -11.41
C LEU A 135 -14.33 -8.39 -10.23
N GLY A 136 -15.36 -7.59 -10.50
CA GLY A 136 -16.15 -6.91 -9.47
C GLY A 136 -15.34 -5.93 -8.63
N ILE A 137 -14.22 -5.42 -9.17
CA ILE A 137 -13.36 -4.46 -8.47
C ILE A 137 -14.11 -3.12 -8.45
N ARG A 138 -14.83 -2.87 -7.36
CA ARG A 138 -15.47 -1.58 -7.11
C ARG A 138 -14.40 -0.63 -6.57
N ALA A 139 -14.06 0.38 -7.38
CA ALA A 139 -13.27 1.53 -6.96
C ALA A 139 -14.03 2.32 -5.89
#